data_AF-A0A547PCE4-F1
#
_entry.id   AF-A0A547PCE4-F1
#
_cell.length_a   1.000
_cell.length_b   1.000
_cell.length_c   1.000
_cell.angle_alpha   90.00
_cell.angle_beta   90.00
_cell.angle_gamma   90.00
#
_symmetry.space_group_name_H-M   'P 1'
#
loop_
_entity.id
_entity.type
_entity.pdbx_description
1 polymer ?
#
loop_
_entity_poly.entity_id
_entity_poly.type
_entity_poly.pdbx_seq_one_letter_code
_entity_poly.pdbx_strand_id
1 'polypeptide(L)'
;MPSAAAWMWELPSDGSGPISTSRDPDQQIMIRAQSHASRLLWFGFAALIAAYFLTFWLAPKQPETWPALWFVPGVGVIGAIIANASGTGGGVVFIPVFNALRDLSDWQLDPLRVTAISMGIQAFGMSVGALRWTDRLLHQPAVQAHSNEAPVRYQDYAVTCMLVLAISLPVQLLAQAMIEIDGTTVLIAYKGFSVILGTALIIATWTVNRDAPERAALTRFDWAVLAMLSVPGGFVTALFSVGIGELVAFYLFLRHFPMLLAVGTACVISSISMIAGTLLNQQAGIIAWDIVLLAAPGAMIGAVLARPIALWLGPRKLKTAGGLWIAVSALYLIGIAQN
;
A
#
# COMPACT_ATOMS: atom_id res chain seq x y z
N MET A 1 51.99 -1.11 -41.30
CA MET A 1 51.70 -0.06 -42.29
C MET A 1 51.87 -0.65 -43.68
N PRO A 2 51.17 -0.16 -44.73
CA PRO A 2 50.00 0.75 -44.73
C PRO A 2 48.74 -0.07 -44.33
N SER A 3 47.50 0.05 -44.83
CA SER A 3 46.55 1.16 -45.18
C SER A 3 45.15 0.65 -44.79
N ALA A 4 44.11 1.41 -44.39
CA ALA A 4 43.62 2.77 -44.69
C ALA A 4 42.72 2.88 -45.96
N ALA A 5 41.40 2.78 -45.72
CA ALA A 5 40.23 3.37 -46.42
C ALA A 5 40.02 3.20 -47.95
N ALA A 6 38.86 2.63 -48.34
CA ALA A 6 37.77 3.29 -49.11
C ALA A 6 36.75 2.23 -49.60
N TRP A 7 35.50 2.22 -49.10
CA TRP A 7 34.33 2.92 -49.68
C TRP A 7 33.96 2.52 -51.11
N MET A 8 32.97 1.63 -51.28
CA MET A 8 31.98 1.81 -52.36
C MET A 8 30.66 1.07 -52.08
N TRP A 9 29.57 1.77 -52.44
CA TRP A 9 28.16 1.38 -52.42
C TRP A 9 27.85 -0.02 -52.98
N GLU A 10 27.07 -0.81 -52.26
CA GLU A 10 26.10 -1.75 -52.86
C GLU A 10 24.74 -1.59 -52.16
N LEU A 11 23.75 -1.13 -52.92
CA LEU A 11 22.33 -1.11 -52.51
C LEU A 11 21.68 -2.41 -53.00
N PRO A 12 21.04 -3.21 -52.14
CA PRO A 12 20.18 -4.30 -52.60
C PRO A 12 18.98 -3.74 -53.36
N SER A 13 18.73 -4.31 -54.54
CA SER A 13 17.69 -3.90 -55.48
C SER A 13 16.27 -4.20 -55.01
N ASP A 14 15.31 -3.62 -55.73
CA ASP A 14 13.86 -3.70 -55.60
C ASP A 14 13.27 -5.11 -55.76
N GLY A 15 13.38 -5.92 -54.71
CA GLY A 15 12.68 -7.19 -54.58
C GLY A 15 11.18 -7.01 -54.30
N SER A 16 10.36 -6.78 -55.34
CA SER A 16 8.90 -6.73 -55.26
C SER A 16 8.28 -8.12 -55.00
N GLY A 17 8.47 -8.66 -53.80
CA GLY A 17 7.75 -9.83 -53.29
C GLY A 17 6.42 -9.43 -52.62
N PRO A 18 5.40 -10.30 -52.60
CA PRO A 18 4.16 -10.02 -51.90
C PRO A 18 4.43 -9.85 -50.40
N ILE A 19 3.98 -8.73 -49.83
CA ILE A 19 4.06 -8.48 -48.39
C ILE A 19 3.28 -9.58 -47.67
N SER A 20 3.98 -10.52 -47.04
CA SER A 20 3.37 -11.56 -46.24
C SER A 20 2.76 -10.93 -44.98
N THR A 21 1.47 -10.58 -45.04
CA THR A 21 0.68 -10.12 -43.90
C THR A 21 0.34 -11.26 -42.93
N SER A 22 1.32 -12.10 -42.61
CA SER A 22 1.29 -13.04 -41.49
C SER A 22 1.92 -12.38 -40.28
N ARG A 23 1.27 -11.32 -39.75
CA ARG A 23 1.45 -10.98 -38.35
C ARG A 23 0.90 -12.14 -37.55
N ASP A 24 1.81 -12.92 -37.00
CA ASP A 24 1.55 -14.07 -36.14
C ASP A 24 0.34 -13.81 -35.23
N PRO A 25 -0.72 -14.65 -35.28
CA PRO A 25 -1.88 -14.47 -34.42
C PRO A 25 -1.49 -14.41 -32.94
N ASP A 26 -0.42 -15.11 -32.52
CA ASP A 26 0.05 -15.08 -31.13
C ASP A 26 0.64 -13.71 -30.76
N GLN A 27 1.35 -13.03 -31.68
CA GLN A 27 1.77 -11.63 -31.47
C GLN A 27 0.57 -10.68 -31.42
N GLN A 28 -0.46 -10.88 -32.24
CA GLN A 28 -1.67 -10.05 -32.19
C GLN A 28 -2.48 -10.26 -30.90
N ILE A 29 -2.49 -11.49 -30.37
CA ILE A 29 -3.07 -11.82 -29.06
C ILE A 29 -2.26 -11.16 -27.93
N MET A 30 -0.92 -11.25 -27.95
CA MET A 30 -0.07 -10.57 -26.95
C MET A 30 -0.25 -9.05 -26.95
N ILE A 31 -0.35 -8.41 -28.12
CA ILE A 31 -0.57 -6.96 -28.23
C ILE A 31 -1.97 -6.57 -27.75
N ARG A 32 -3.02 -7.35 -28.05
CA ARG A 32 -4.38 -7.09 -27.56
C ARG A 32 -4.55 -7.36 -26.06
N ALA A 33 -3.72 -8.21 -25.46
CA ALA A 33 -3.79 -8.55 -24.04
C ALA A 33 -3.24 -7.44 -23.10
N GLN A 34 -2.63 -6.36 -23.61
CA GLN A 34 -1.81 -5.45 -22.79
C GLN A 34 -2.37 -4.04 -22.51
N SER A 35 -3.44 -3.55 -23.15
CA SER A 35 -3.68 -2.09 -23.19
C SER A 35 -5.07 -1.53 -22.81
N HIS A 36 -5.94 -2.29 -22.14
CA HIS A 36 -7.17 -1.74 -21.57
C HIS A 36 -7.25 -1.92 -20.06
N ALA A 37 -6.87 -0.87 -19.33
CA ALA A 37 -7.28 -0.67 -17.94
C ALA A 37 -8.81 -0.84 -17.84
N SER A 38 -9.26 -1.64 -16.87
CA SER A 38 -10.67 -2.02 -16.80
C SER A 38 -11.59 -0.82 -16.60
N ARG A 39 -12.83 -0.94 -17.08
CA ARG A 39 -13.89 0.05 -16.79
C ARG A 39 -14.09 0.25 -15.28
N LEU A 40 -13.86 -0.82 -14.49
CA LEU A 40 -13.86 -0.80 -13.04
C LEU A 40 -12.78 0.13 -12.46
N LEU A 41 -11.54 0.06 -12.97
CA LEU A 41 -10.44 0.92 -12.53
C LEU A 41 -10.75 2.40 -12.78
N TRP A 42 -11.24 2.73 -13.98
CA TRP A 42 -11.61 4.11 -14.34
C TRP A 42 -12.80 4.64 -13.54
N PHE A 43 -13.84 3.83 -13.37
CA PHE A 43 -14.98 4.19 -12.51
C PHE A 43 -14.55 4.40 -11.05
N GLY A 44 -13.69 3.51 -10.52
CA GLY A 44 -13.14 3.64 -9.17
C GLY A 44 -12.30 4.90 -8.98
N PHE A 45 -11.47 5.29 -9.95
CA PHE A 45 -10.77 6.56 -9.91
C PHE A 45 -11.70 7.77 -10.00
N ALA A 46 -12.70 7.75 -10.88
CA ALA A 46 -13.70 8.81 -10.96
C ALA A 46 -14.47 8.96 -9.62
N ALA A 47 -14.86 7.84 -9.00
CA ALA A 47 -15.50 7.82 -7.70
C ALA A 47 -14.60 8.36 -6.57
N LEU A 48 -13.31 8.00 -6.54
CA LEU A 48 -12.36 8.52 -5.54
C LEU A 48 -12.05 10.01 -5.74
N ILE A 49 -11.98 10.49 -6.98
CA ILE A 49 -11.83 11.92 -7.29
C ILE A 49 -13.09 12.68 -6.87
N ALA A 50 -14.28 12.17 -7.16
CA ALA A 50 -15.55 12.75 -6.72
C ALA A 50 -15.67 12.75 -5.18
N ALA A 51 -15.26 11.66 -4.52
CA ALA A 51 -15.21 11.60 -3.05
C ALA A 51 -14.22 12.63 -2.49
N TYR A 52 -13.04 12.80 -3.08
CA TYR A 52 -12.07 13.81 -2.67
C TYR A 52 -12.66 15.22 -2.78
N PHE A 53 -13.29 15.58 -3.91
CA PHE A 53 -13.92 16.89 -4.06
C PHE A 53 -15.12 17.09 -3.12
N LEU A 54 -15.91 16.05 -2.84
CA LEU A 54 -16.99 16.09 -1.86
C LEU A 54 -16.44 16.33 -0.44
N THR A 55 -15.38 15.62 -0.04
CA THR A 55 -14.68 15.85 1.24
C THR A 55 -14.08 17.24 1.29
N PHE A 56 -13.42 17.70 0.22
CA PHE A 56 -12.86 19.05 0.13
C PHE A 56 -13.93 20.13 0.28
N TRP A 57 -15.14 19.92 -0.27
CA TRP A 57 -16.26 20.84 -0.12
C TRP A 57 -16.82 20.84 1.31
N LEU A 58 -17.12 19.66 1.87
CA LEU A 58 -17.80 19.50 3.16
C LEU A 58 -16.91 19.72 4.39
N ALA A 59 -15.62 19.40 4.32
CA ALA A 59 -14.75 19.42 5.49
C ALA A 59 -14.46 20.85 5.98
N PRO A 60 -14.36 21.08 7.30
CA PRO A 60 -13.83 22.33 7.83
C PRO A 60 -12.39 22.54 7.34
N LYS A 61 -12.03 23.79 7.06
CA LYS A 61 -10.71 24.18 6.54
C LYS A 61 -10.23 25.44 7.25
N GLN A 62 -8.92 25.53 7.48
CA GLN A 62 -8.20 26.67 8.05
C GLN A 62 -7.09 27.09 7.06
N PRO A 63 -7.43 27.80 5.96
CA PRO A 63 -6.50 28.11 4.87
C PRO A 63 -5.24 28.87 5.32
N GLU A 64 -5.32 29.63 6.40
CA GLU A 64 -4.22 30.30 7.07
C GLU A 64 -3.07 29.36 7.46
N THR A 65 -3.35 28.08 7.68
CA THR A 65 -2.34 27.07 8.02
C THR A 65 -1.63 26.46 6.82
N TRP A 66 -2.19 26.57 5.61
CA TRP A 66 -1.71 25.86 4.43
C TRP A 66 -0.28 26.23 4.00
N PRO A 67 0.20 27.48 4.13
CA PRO A 67 1.60 27.82 3.86
C PRO A 67 2.60 27.03 4.71
N ALA A 68 2.25 26.69 5.96
CA ALA A 68 3.08 25.86 6.83
C ALA A 68 3.03 24.37 6.45
N LEU A 69 1.97 23.92 5.78
CA LEU A 69 1.73 22.54 5.38
C LEU A 69 2.16 22.23 3.92
N TRP A 70 2.91 23.12 3.26
CA TRP A 70 3.25 23.03 1.83
C TRP A 70 3.90 21.69 1.39
N PHE A 71 4.61 21.01 2.29
CA PHE A 71 5.33 19.76 2.04
C PHE A 71 4.47 18.49 2.25
N VAL A 72 3.30 18.62 2.90
CA VAL A 72 2.38 17.53 3.23
C VAL A 72 1.91 16.72 2.01
N PRO A 73 1.65 17.30 0.82
CA PRO A 73 1.39 16.52 -0.40
C PRO A 73 2.54 15.55 -0.75
N GLY A 74 3.79 15.96 -0.54
CA GLY A 74 4.97 15.13 -0.78
C GLY A 74 5.08 13.96 0.21
N VAL A 75 4.74 14.20 1.49
CA VAL A 75 4.59 13.14 2.50
C VAL A 75 3.53 12.13 2.06
N GLY A 76 2.39 12.61 1.55
CA GLY A 76 1.34 11.78 0.96
C GLY A 76 1.85 10.86 -0.15
N VAL A 77 2.61 11.39 -1.12
CA VAL A 77 3.22 10.61 -2.22
C VAL A 77 4.15 9.52 -1.67
N ILE A 78 5.11 9.89 -0.83
CA ILE A 78 6.14 8.96 -0.33
C ILE A 78 5.49 7.86 0.53
N GLY A 79 4.59 8.24 1.45
CA GLY A 79 3.88 7.31 2.33
C GLY A 79 3.02 6.32 1.55
N ALA A 80 2.28 6.78 0.53
CA ALA A 80 1.46 5.90 -0.28
C ALA A 80 2.26 5.01 -1.24
N ILE A 81 3.45 5.44 -1.71
CA ILE A 81 4.38 4.56 -2.43
C ILE A 81 4.80 3.40 -1.53
N ILE A 82 5.34 3.70 -0.34
CA ILE A 82 5.84 2.67 0.59
C ILE A 82 4.71 1.70 0.97
N ALA A 83 3.54 2.22 1.35
CA ALA A 83 2.39 1.43 1.78
C ALA A 83 1.86 0.49 0.68
N ASN A 84 1.46 1.04 -0.47
CA ASN A 84 0.81 0.25 -1.53
C ASN A 84 1.76 -0.64 -2.32
N ALA A 85 3.07 -0.46 -2.15
CA ALA A 85 4.08 -1.31 -2.73
C ALA A 85 4.38 -2.49 -1.78
N SER A 86 4.61 -2.24 -0.49
CA SER A 86 4.97 -3.27 0.49
C SER A 86 3.78 -4.05 1.07
N GLY A 87 2.58 -3.47 1.05
CA GLY A 87 1.39 -4.01 1.74
C GLY A 87 1.27 -3.56 3.20
N THR A 88 2.19 -2.73 3.71
CA THR A 88 2.04 -2.12 5.05
C THR A 88 1.01 -0.99 5.02
N GLY A 89 0.39 -0.68 6.16
CA GLY A 89 -0.45 0.51 6.28
C GLY A 89 0.38 1.79 6.15
N GLY A 90 -0.14 2.84 5.51
CA GLY A 90 0.55 4.12 5.34
C GLY A 90 0.90 4.84 6.64
N GLY A 91 0.21 4.53 7.74
CA GLY A 91 0.52 5.06 9.07
C GLY A 91 1.93 4.75 9.57
N VAL A 92 2.63 3.74 9.01
CA VAL A 92 4.05 3.51 9.32
C VAL A 92 4.96 4.65 8.83
N VAL A 93 4.50 5.43 7.85
CA VAL A 93 5.17 6.63 7.36
C VAL A 93 4.53 7.87 7.96
N PHE A 94 3.20 7.92 8.02
CA PHE A 94 2.48 9.11 8.48
C PHE A 94 2.64 9.37 9.99
N ILE A 95 2.53 8.35 10.84
CA ILE A 95 2.58 8.55 12.30
C ILE A 95 3.94 9.10 12.76
N PRO A 96 5.10 8.59 12.31
CA PRO A 96 6.37 9.17 12.73
C PRO A 96 6.60 10.57 12.18
N VAL A 97 6.18 10.86 10.94
CA VAL A 97 6.31 12.20 10.35
C VAL A 97 5.44 13.22 11.09
N PHE A 98 4.18 12.92 11.38
CA PHE A 98 3.30 13.86 12.07
C PHE A 98 3.59 13.99 13.57
N ASN A 99 4.14 12.96 14.24
CA ASN A 99 4.69 13.13 15.60
C ASN A 99 5.99 13.96 15.58
N ALA A 100 6.89 13.74 14.61
CA ALA A 100 8.08 14.60 14.49
C ALA A 100 7.71 16.07 14.23
N LEU A 101 6.62 16.34 13.50
CA LEU A 101 6.13 17.71 13.29
C LEU A 101 5.55 18.35 14.55
N ARG A 102 4.87 17.56 15.41
CA ARG A 102 4.42 18.00 16.74
C ARG A 102 5.60 18.44 17.63
N ASP A 103 6.73 17.73 17.53
CA ASP A 103 7.91 18.02 18.36
C ASP A 103 8.79 19.14 17.77
N LEU A 104 8.76 19.34 16.44
CA LEU A 104 9.60 20.31 15.71
C LEU A 104 8.90 21.64 15.37
N SER A 105 7.60 21.74 15.61
CA SER A 105 6.81 22.97 15.37
C SER A 105 5.65 23.01 16.36
N ASP A 106 5.19 24.20 16.77
CA ASP A 106 4.18 24.41 17.84
C ASP A 106 2.76 23.83 17.56
N TRP A 107 2.65 22.95 16.57
CA TRP A 107 1.47 22.20 16.18
C TRP A 107 1.12 21.14 17.24
N GLN A 108 0.11 21.44 18.07
CA GLN A 108 -0.46 20.50 19.04
C GLN A 108 -1.26 19.37 18.37
N LEU A 109 -0.52 18.42 17.76
CA LEU A 109 -1.02 17.16 17.24
C LEU A 109 -0.89 16.07 18.32
N ASP A 110 -1.99 15.84 19.03
CA ASP A 110 -2.12 14.69 19.93
C ASP A 110 -2.04 13.35 19.13
N PRO A 111 -1.50 12.24 19.68
CA PRO A 111 -1.31 11.01 18.92
C PRO A 111 -2.61 10.41 18.39
N LEU A 112 -3.75 10.62 19.08
CA LEU A 112 -5.06 10.20 18.59
C LEU A 112 -5.45 10.98 17.32
N ARG A 113 -5.17 12.29 17.29
CA ARG A 113 -5.35 13.15 16.10
C ARG A 113 -4.41 12.73 14.97
N VAL A 114 -3.16 12.38 15.26
CA VAL A 114 -2.20 11.85 14.27
C VAL A 114 -2.71 10.54 13.64
N THR A 115 -3.20 9.61 14.46
CA THR A 115 -3.84 8.36 13.99
C THR A 115 -5.05 8.67 13.10
N ALA A 116 -5.94 9.58 13.50
CA ALA A 116 -7.13 9.95 12.73
C ALA A 116 -6.79 10.61 11.37
N ILE A 117 -5.80 11.50 11.33
CA ILE A 117 -5.25 12.09 10.08
C ILE A 117 -4.71 10.99 9.18
N SER A 118 -3.91 10.07 9.73
CA SER A 118 -3.35 8.93 9.00
C SER A 118 -4.44 8.05 8.38
N MET A 119 -5.55 7.81 9.08
CA MET A 119 -6.70 7.08 8.51
C MET A 119 -7.30 7.85 7.32
N GLY A 120 -7.52 9.15 7.45
CA GLY A 120 -8.08 9.99 6.38
C GLY A 120 -7.22 9.99 5.11
N ILE A 121 -5.90 10.06 5.25
CA ILE A 121 -4.97 10.02 4.10
C ILE A 121 -4.99 8.63 3.44
N GLN A 122 -4.94 7.57 4.26
CA GLN A 122 -4.95 6.20 3.76
C GLN A 122 -6.29 5.80 3.11
N ALA A 123 -7.42 6.36 3.55
CA ALA A 123 -8.73 6.12 2.94
C ALA A 123 -8.73 6.44 1.43
N PHE A 124 -7.94 7.42 0.98
CA PHE A 124 -7.73 7.69 -0.45
C PHE A 124 -6.61 6.82 -1.05
N GLY A 125 -5.42 6.83 -0.44
CA GLY A 125 -4.24 6.15 -0.99
C GLY A 125 -4.41 4.62 -1.10
N MET A 126 -4.89 3.97 -0.04
CA MET A 126 -5.09 2.51 -0.03
C MET A 126 -6.25 2.09 -0.94
N SER A 127 -7.24 2.96 -1.17
CA SER A 127 -8.33 2.70 -2.12
C SER A 127 -7.85 2.73 -3.58
N VAL A 128 -6.97 3.66 -3.94
CA VAL A 128 -6.28 3.64 -5.24
C VAL A 128 -5.44 2.37 -5.41
N GLY A 129 -4.72 1.95 -4.36
CA GLY A 129 -3.97 0.69 -4.35
C GLY A 129 -4.88 -0.53 -4.51
N ALA A 130 -5.96 -0.60 -3.75
CA ALA A 130 -6.96 -1.67 -3.80
C ALA A 130 -7.52 -1.85 -5.23
N LEU A 131 -7.90 -0.75 -5.89
CA LEU A 131 -8.34 -0.76 -7.29
C LEU A 131 -7.25 -1.27 -8.24
N ARG A 132 -6.00 -0.80 -8.09
CA ARG A 132 -4.88 -1.18 -8.98
C ARG A 132 -4.39 -2.61 -8.80
N TRP A 133 -4.49 -3.16 -7.60
CA TRP A 133 -4.17 -4.56 -7.31
C TRP A 133 -5.33 -5.50 -7.69
N THR A 134 -6.59 -5.07 -7.51
CA THR A 134 -7.76 -5.80 -8.02
C THR A 134 -7.79 -5.82 -9.55
N ASP A 135 -7.50 -4.71 -10.21
CA ASP A 135 -7.34 -4.66 -11.68
C ASP A 135 -6.19 -5.56 -12.15
N ARG A 136 -5.09 -5.64 -11.39
CA ARG A 136 -4.00 -6.60 -11.65
C ARG A 136 -4.44 -8.06 -11.46
N LEU A 137 -5.32 -8.35 -10.51
CA LEU A 137 -5.86 -9.69 -10.30
C LEU A 137 -6.71 -10.14 -11.49
N LEU A 138 -7.57 -9.24 -11.99
CA LEU A 138 -8.41 -9.44 -13.17
C LEU A 138 -7.61 -9.58 -14.48
N HIS A 139 -6.43 -8.95 -14.55
CA HIS A 139 -5.52 -8.96 -15.71
C HIS A 139 -4.13 -9.48 -15.31
N GLN A 140 -4.10 -10.59 -14.59
CA GLN A 140 -2.85 -11.33 -14.30
C GLN A 140 -2.37 -12.02 -15.59
N PRO A 141 -1.05 -12.15 -15.83
CA PRO A 141 -0.54 -12.76 -17.05
C PRO A 141 -0.73 -14.28 -16.97
N ALA A 142 -0.60 -14.95 -18.12
CA ALA A 142 -0.34 -16.38 -18.09
C ALA A 142 0.99 -16.65 -17.37
N VAL A 143 0.94 -17.46 -16.30
CA VAL A 143 2.14 -17.92 -15.59
C VAL A 143 2.93 -18.82 -16.53
N GLN A 144 4.22 -18.53 -16.70
CA GLN A 144 5.08 -19.28 -17.62
C GLN A 144 5.40 -20.65 -17.05
N ALA A 145 5.37 -21.68 -17.89
CA ALA A 145 5.88 -23.00 -17.51
C ALA A 145 7.35 -22.86 -17.02
N HIS A 146 7.64 -23.47 -15.88
CA HIS A 146 8.94 -23.40 -15.16
C HIS A 146 9.27 -22.07 -14.45
N SER A 147 8.33 -21.12 -14.32
CA SER A 147 8.49 -20.01 -13.36
C SER A 147 8.18 -20.46 -11.92
N ASN A 148 8.82 -19.81 -10.94
CA ASN A 148 8.49 -19.99 -9.52
C ASN A 148 7.23 -19.20 -9.09
N GLU A 149 6.57 -18.50 -10.01
CA GLU A 149 5.38 -17.70 -9.76
C GLU A 149 4.12 -18.57 -9.72
N ALA A 150 3.13 -18.20 -8.90
CA ALA A 150 1.84 -18.89 -8.84
C ALA A 150 0.67 -17.95 -9.18
N PRO A 151 -0.34 -18.42 -9.95
CA PRO A 151 -1.50 -17.60 -10.28
C PRO A 151 -2.39 -17.42 -9.04
N VAL A 152 -2.94 -16.22 -8.86
CA VAL A 152 -3.82 -15.93 -7.71
C VAL A 152 -5.26 -16.26 -8.07
N ARG A 153 -5.90 -17.09 -7.25
CA ARG A 153 -7.30 -17.49 -7.42
C ARG A 153 -8.20 -16.36 -6.91
N TYR A 154 -9.17 -15.95 -7.72
CA TYR A 154 -10.15 -14.89 -7.36
C TYR A 154 -10.90 -15.20 -6.06
N GLN A 155 -11.24 -16.47 -5.84
CA GLN A 155 -11.93 -16.94 -4.64
C GLN A 155 -11.06 -16.74 -3.40
N ASP A 156 -9.82 -17.21 -3.42
CA ASP A 156 -8.85 -17.06 -2.34
C ASP A 156 -8.65 -15.58 -1.97
N TYR A 157 -8.45 -14.71 -2.97
CA TYR A 157 -8.34 -13.25 -2.76
C TYR A 157 -9.60 -12.65 -2.10
N ALA A 158 -10.79 -12.93 -2.65
CA ALA A 158 -12.04 -12.37 -2.15
C ALA A 158 -12.37 -12.88 -0.74
N VAL A 159 -12.18 -14.19 -0.48
CA VAL A 159 -12.44 -14.81 0.82
C VAL A 159 -11.44 -14.30 1.88
N THR A 160 -10.16 -14.05 1.53
CA THR A 160 -9.21 -13.39 2.44
C THR A 160 -9.71 -12.00 2.84
N CYS A 161 -10.10 -11.16 1.88
CA CYS A 161 -10.64 -9.84 2.19
C CYS A 161 -11.90 -9.91 3.07
N MET A 162 -12.87 -10.75 2.70
CA MET A 162 -14.14 -10.88 3.44
C MET A 162 -13.95 -11.45 4.85
N LEU A 163 -13.20 -12.55 5.00
CA LEU A 163 -12.95 -13.18 6.30
C LEU A 163 -12.25 -12.22 7.26
N VAL A 164 -11.19 -11.56 6.78
CA VAL A 164 -10.42 -10.64 7.60
C VAL A 164 -11.29 -9.45 8.02
N LEU A 165 -11.95 -8.79 7.07
CA LEU A 165 -12.81 -7.63 7.37
C LEU A 165 -13.97 -7.99 8.31
N ALA A 166 -14.61 -9.14 8.13
CA ALA A 166 -15.71 -9.58 8.99
C ALA A 166 -15.33 -9.70 10.47
N ILE A 167 -14.04 -9.91 10.77
CA ILE A 167 -13.52 -10.02 12.15
C ILE A 167 -12.83 -8.71 12.57
N SER A 168 -11.92 -8.18 11.74
CA SER A 168 -11.08 -7.05 12.11
C SER A 168 -11.83 -5.72 12.14
N LEU A 169 -12.82 -5.52 11.26
CA LEU A 169 -13.54 -4.25 11.16
C LEU A 169 -14.46 -4.01 12.38
N PRO A 170 -15.26 -4.98 12.86
CA PRO A 170 -16.00 -4.81 14.11
C PRO A 170 -15.07 -4.57 15.30
N VAL A 171 -13.95 -5.31 15.42
CA VAL A 171 -12.99 -5.13 16.51
C VAL A 171 -12.35 -3.74 16.46
N GLN A 172 -11.97 -3.26 15.27
CA GLN A 172 -11.44 -1.91 15.08
C GLN A 172 -12.47 -0.86 15.53
N LEU A 173 -13.71 -0.91 15.01
CA LEU A 173 -14.71 0.10 15.30
C LEU A 173 -15.15 0.09 16.77
N LEU A 174 -15.27 -1.09 17.39
CA LEU A 174 -15.54 -1.20 18.83
C LEU A 174 -14.39 -0.63 19.66
N ALA A 175 -13.13 -0.89 19.29
CA ALA A 175 -11.99 -0.31 19.98
C ALA A 175 -11.98 1.23 19.84
N GLN A 176 -12.20 1.77 18.64
CA GLN A 176 -12.26 3.22 18.42
C GLN A 176 -13.45 3.91 19.12
N ALA A 177 -14.56 3.20 19.34
CA ALA A 177 -15.77 3.77 19.95
C ALA A 177 -15.86 3.60 21.48
N MET A 178 -15.21 2.59 22.05
CA MET A 178 -15.41 2.18 23.45
C MET A 178 -14.14 2.21 24.30
N ILE A 179 -12.95 2.36 23.69
CA ILE A 179 -11.67 2.24 24.37
C ILE A 179 -10.94 3.59 24.33
N GLU A 180 -11.16 4.39 25.38
CA GLU A 180 -10.39 5.60 25.65
C GLU A 180 -9.02 5.21 26.24
N ILE A 181 -7.96 5.39 25.46
CA ILE A 181 -6.57 5.24 25.92
C ILE A 181 -5.89 6.59 25.79
N ASP A 182 -5.19 7.01 26.85
CA ASP A 182 -4.37 8.22 26.86
C ASP A 182 -3.36 8.23 25.69
N GLY A 183 -3.20 9.40 25.06
CA GLY A 183 -2.33 9.59 23.90
C GLY A 183 -0.88 9.19 24.16
N THR A 184 -0.36 9.39 25.38
CA THR A 184 0.99 8.97 25.78
C THR A 184 1.13 7.45 25.76
N THR A 185 0.13 6.74 26.28
CA THR A 185 0.03 5.28 26.29
C THR A 185 -0.09 4.72 24.87
N VAL A 186 -0.90 5.33 24.01
CA VAL A 186 -0.98 5.00 22.57
C VAL A 186 0.40 5.17 21.91
N LEU A 187 1.09 6.29 22.17
CA LEU A 187 2.39 6.59 21.57
C LEU A 187 3.50 5.62 22.05
N ILE A 188 3.52 5.23 23.32
CA ILE A 188 4.46 4.22 23.85
C ILE A 188 4.17 2.86 23.21
N ALA A 189 2.91 2.44 23.15
CA ALA A 189 2.50 1.18 22.55
C ALA A 189 2.83 1.14 21.04
N TYR A 190 2.67 2.27 20.33
CA TYR A 190 3.05 2.43 18.92
C TYR A 190 4.56 2.25 18.70
N LYS A 191 5.40 2.88 19.54
CA LYS A 191 6.88 2.74 19.47
C LYS A 191 7.28 1.28 19.64
N GLY A 192 6.76 0.60 20.67
CA GLY A 192 7.05 -0.81 20.94
C GLY A 192 6.59 -1.76 19.82
N PHE A 193 5.34 -1.60 19.38
CA PHE A 193 4.78 -2.37 18.26
C PHE A 193 5.60 -2.20 16.98
N SER A 194 5.98 -0.97 16.64
CA SER A 194 6.75 -0.66 15.44
C SER A 194 8.15 -1.29 15.48
N VAL A 195 8.89 -1.20 16.59
CA VAL A 195 10.21 -1.85 16.72
C VAL A 195 10.11 -3.36 16.52
N ILE A 196 9.13 -4.01 17.16
CA ILE A 196 8.91 -5.47 17.03
C ILE A 196 8.58 -5.84 15.58
N LEU A 197 7.64 -5.13 14.96
CA LEU A 197 7.16 -5.40 13.61
C LEU A 197 8.23 -5.16 12.54
N GLY A 198 8.92 -4.03 12.59
CA GLY A 198 10.01 -3.70 11.68
C GLY A 198 11.17 -4.71 11.78
N THR A 199 11.54 -5.10 13.00
CA THR A 199 12.57 -6.12 13.24
C THR A 199 12.13 -7.50 12.71
N ALA A 200 10.88 -7.91 12.99
CA ALA A 200 10.32 -9.16 12.50
C ALA A 200 10.27 -9.20 10.96
N LEU A 201 9.88 -8.10 10.31
CA LEU A 201 9.90 -7.94 8.85
C LEU A 201 11.30 -8.10 8.26
N ILE A 202 12.31 -7.46 8.86
CA ILE A 202 13.71 -7.59 8.42
C ILE A 202 14.19 -9.03 8.58
N ILE A 203 14.04 -9.63 9.78
CA ILE A 203 14.49 -11.00 10.05
C ILE A 203 13.81 -11.98 9.07
N ALA A 204 12.49 -11.93 8.93
CA ALA A 204 11.73 -12.77 8.00
C ALA A 204 12.21 -12.62 6.55
N THR A 205 12.46 -11.40 6.09
CA THR A 205 12.89 -11.12 4.71
C THR A 205 14.26 -11.71 4.37
N TRP A 206 15.08 -12.00 5.39
CA TRP A 206 16.45 -12.49 5.23
C TRP A 206 16.66 -13.95 5.69
N THR A 207 15.75 -14.54 6.46
CA THR A 207 15.81 -15.95 6.91
C THR A 207 14.91 -16.91 6.13
N VAL A 208 13.83 -16.42 5.52
CA VAL A 208 12.87 -17.27 4.79
C VAL A 208 13.44 -17.69 3.43
N ASN A 209 13.39 -18.99 3.13
CA ASN A 209 14.04 -19.58 1.95
C ASN A 209 13.60 -18.90 0.63
N ARG A 210 14.55 -18.23 -0.04
CA ARG A 210 14.31 -17.41 -1.23
C ARG A 210 13.82 -18.21 -2.44
N ASP A 211 14.31 -19.44 -2.61
CA ASP A 211 14.16 -20.20 -3.85
C ASP A 211 12.99 -21.20 -3.80
N ALA A 212 12.17 -21.12 -2.74
CA ALA A 212 10.93 -21.88 -2.63
C ALA A 212 9.86 -21.34 -3.62
N PRO A 213 9.14 -22.22 -4.34
CA PRO A 213 8.11 -21.81 -5.28
C PRO A 213 6.91 -21.17 -4.57
N GLU A 214 6.23 -20.25 -5.25
CA GLU A 214 5.04 -19.60 -4.71
C GLU A 214 3.86 -20.57 -4.53
N ARG A 215 3.02 -20.29 -3.54
CA ARG A 215 1.83 -21.09 -3.23
C ARG A 215 0.59 -20.62 -4.00
N ALA A 216 0.01 -21.53 -4.77
CA ALA A 216 -1.17 -21.25 -5.59
C ALA A 216 -2.52 -21.22 -4.83
N ALA A 217 -2.60 -21.72 -3.59
CA ALA A 217 -3.86 -21.81 -2.84
C ALA A 217 -3.66 -21.79 -1.32
N LEU A 218 -4.59 -21.19 -0.57
CA LEU A 218 -4.58 -21.21 0.90
C LEU A 218 -5.08 -22.54 1.46
N THR A 219 -4.36 -23.07 2.45
CA THR A 219 -4.77 -24.24 3.23
C THR A 219 -5.71 -23.87 4.38
N ARG A 220 -6.41 -24.84 4.97
CA ARG A 220 -7.24 -24.64 6.17
C ARG A 220 -6.48 -24.01 7.34
N PHE A 221 -5.19 -24.31 7.47
CA PHE A 221 -4.33 -23.69 8.48
C PHE A 221 -4.11 -22.19 8.19
N ASP A 222 -3.90 -21.83 6.92
CA ASP A 222 -3.68 -20.44 6.53
C ASP A 222 -4.94 -19.59 6.79
N TRP A 223 -6.13 -20.15 6.53
CA TRP A 223 -7.41 -19.53 6.89
C TRP A 223 -7.57 -19.32 8.41
N ALA A 224 -7.20 -20.32 9.22
CA ALA A 224 -7.28 -20.22 10.68
C ALA A 224 -6.33 -19.15 11.25
N VAL A 225 -5.11 -19.05 10.71
CA VAL A 225 -4.15 -18.01 11.13
C VAL A 225 -4.61 -16.62 10.70
N LEU A 226 -5.14 -16.45 9.49
CA LEU A 226 -5.70 -15.17 9.05
C LEU A 226 -6.87 -14.71 9.94
N ALA A 227 -7.78 -15.62 10.30
CA ALA A 227 -8.87 -15.33 11.24
C ALA A 227 -8.33 -14.96 12.63
N MET A 228 -7.35 -15.70 13.15
CA MET A 228 -6.72 -15.41 14.45
C MET A 228 -6.01 -14.04 14.47
N LEU A 229 -5.28 -13.68 13.40
CA LEU A 229 -4.62 -12.38 13.27
C LEU A 229 -5.61 -11.21 13.12
N SER A 230 -6.85 -11.48 12.70
CA SER A 230 -7.85 -10.45 12.46
C SER A 230 -8.31 -9.73 13.73
N VAL A 231 -8.35 -10.42 14.87
CA VAL A 231 -8.71 -9.83 16.17
C VAL A 231 -7.66 -8.81 16.65
N PRO A 232 -6.39 -9.18 16.94
CA PRO A 232 -5.37 -8.22 17.34
C PRO A 232 -5.08 -7.20 16.22
N GLY A 233 -5.16 -7.61 14.95
CA GLY A 233 -4.98 -6.70 13.83
C GLY A 233 -6.03 -5.59 13.78
N GLY A 234 -7.30 -5.88 14.04
CA GLY A 234 -8.35 -4.85 14.15
C GLY A 234 -8.09 -3.86 15.29
N PHE A 235 -7.73 -4.38 16.47
CA PHE A 235 -7.41 -3.56 17.65
C PHE A 235 -6.18 -2.66 17.42
N VAL A 236 -5.09 -3.21 16.90
CA VAL A 236 -3.87 -2.44 16.57
C VAL A 236 -4.17 -1.39 15.49
N THR A 237 -5.02 -1.71 14.51
CA THR A 237 -5.46 -0.76 13.47
C THR A 237 -6.24 0.42 14.05
N ALA A 238 -7.05 0.20 15.09
CA ALA A 238 -7.78 1.25 15.79
C ALA A 238 -6.84 2.29 16.44
N LEU A 239 -5.79 1.82 17.10
CA LEU A 239 -4.85 2.66 17.84
C LEU A 239 -3.84 3.37 16.93
N PHE A 240 -3.33 2.67 15.91
CA PHE A 240 -2.15 3.10 15.15
C PHE A 240 -2.41 3.33 13.66
N SER A 241 -3.66 3.23 13.16
CA SER A 241 -3.96 3.37 11.72
C SER A 241 -3.15 2.42 10.81
N VAL A 242 -2.57 1.37 11.42
CA VAL A 242 -1.67 0.36 10.88
C VAL A 242 -1.97 -0.91 11.66
N GLY A 243 -1.95 -2.07 11.02
CA GLY A 243 -2.19 -3.32 11.72
C GLY A 243 -2.61 -4.40 10.75
N ILE A 244 -3.91 -4.54 10.51
CA ILE A 244 -4.46 -5.75 9.90
C ILE A 244 -3.94 -6.03 8.48
N GLY A 245 -3.89 -5.02 7.60
CA GLY A 245 -3.35 -5.19 6.25
C GLY A 245 -1.89 -5.66 6.28
N GLU A 246 -1.10 -5.13 7.20
CA GLU A 246 0.31 -5.48 7.37
C GLU A 246 0.50 -6.87 7.97
N LEU A 247 -0.28 -7.26 8.99
CA LEU A 247 -0.25 -8.61 9.55
C LEU A 247 -0.65 -9.67 8.49
N VAL A 248 -1.64 -9.37 7.66
CA VAL A 248 -2.05 -10.23 6.54
C VAL A 248 -0.96 -10.32 5.48
N ALA A 249 -0.41 -9.18 5.01
CA ALA A 249 0.67 -9.16 4.04
C ALA A 249 1.89 -9.93 4.56
N PHE A 250 2.31 -9.65 5.80
CA PHE A 250 3.45 -10.30 6.45
C PHE A 250 3.26 -11.81 6.55
N TYR A 251 2.09 -12.27 7.01
CA TYR A 251 1.79 -13.69 7.09
C TYR A 251 1.81 -14.39 5.73
N LEU A 252 1.16 -13.80 4.73
CA LEU A 252 1.11 -14.36 3.37
C LEU A 252 2.52 -14.41 2.75
N PHE A 253 3.35 -13.40 3.00
CA PHE A 253 4.75 -13.38 2.59
C PHE A 253 5.61 -14.43 3.29
N LEU A 254 5.43 -14.67 4.59
CA LEU A 254 6.11 -15.73 5.35
C LEU A 254 5.80 -17.14 4.82
N ARG A 255 4.63 -17.30 4.18
CA ARG A 255 4.15 -18.56 3.60
C ARG A 255 4.40 -18.68 2.10
N HIS A 256 5.16 -17.77 1.50
CA HIS A 256 5.46 -17.76 0.04
C HIS A 256 4.22 -17.65 -0.84
N PHE A 257 3.22 -16.88 -0.44
CA PHE A 257 2.12 -16.53 -1.35
C PHE A 257 2.52 -15.42 -2.32
N PRO A 258 1.93 -15.40 -3.54
CA PRO A 258 2.21 -14.37 -4.55
C PRO A 258 2.00 -12.96 -4.01
N MET A 259 2.87 -12.04 -4.44
CA MET A 259 2.80 -10.62 -4.06
C MET A 259 1.43 -9.99 -4.36
N LEU A 260 0.80 -10.42 -5.45
CA LEU A 260 -0.55 -10.01 -5.85
C LEU A 260 -1.62 -10.37 -4.81
N LEU A 261 -1.51 -11.53 -4.18
CA LEU A 261 -2.40 -11.92 -3.08
C LEU A 261 -2.05 -11.12 -1.83
N ALA A 262 -0.79 -11.15 -1.39
CA ALA A 262 -0.35 -10.52 -0.14
C ALA A 262 -0.61 -9.01 -0.07
N VAL A 263 -0.07 -8.25 -1.03
CA VAL A 263 -0.21 -6.78 -1.07
C VAL A 263 -1.62 -6.38 -1.49
N GLY A 264 -2.21 -7.13 -2.44
CA GLY A 264 -3.53 -6.80 -2.96
C GLY A 264 -4.63 -6.95 -1.92
N THR A 265 -4.67 -8.04 -1.15
CA THR A 265 -5.67 -8.18 -0.09
C THR A 265 -5.43 -7.16 1.02
N ALA A 266 -4.16 -6.90 1.39
CA ALA A 266 -3.82 -5.87 2.36
C ALA A 266 -4.33 -4.49 1.95
N CYS A 267 -4.16 -4.08 0.69
CA CYS A 267 -4.71 -2.82 0.18
C CYS A 267 -6.24 -2.74 0.28
N VAL A 268 -6.98 -3.80 -0.08
CA VAL A 268 -8.45 -3.85 0.02
C VAL A 268 -8.92 -3.77 1.48
N ILE A 269 -8.32 -4.58 2.36
CA ILE A 269 -8.65 -4.63 3.78
C ILE A 269 -8.36 -3.26 4.42
N SER A 270 -7.17 -2.71 4.21
CA SER A 270 -6.79 -1.38 4.72
C SER A 270 -7.66 -0.27 4.13
N SER A 271 -8.01 -0.28 2.85
CA SER A 271 -8.92 0.71 2.25
C SER A 271 -10.23 0.81 3.04
N ILE A 272 -10.90 -0.32 3.26
CA ILE A 272 -12.19 -0.39 3.95
C ILE A 272 -12.04 -0.03 5.44
N SER A 273 -11.04 -0.58 6.13
CA SER A 273 -10.72 -0.25 7.53
C SER A 273 -10.43 1.24 7.75
N MET A 274 -9.68 1.87 6.85
CA MET A 274 -9.31 3.28 6.96
C MET A 274 -10.49 4.20 6.64
N ILE A 275 -11.34 3.87 5.64
CA ILE A 275 -12.59 4.61 5.39
C ILE A 275 -13.50 4.57 6.62
N ALA A 276 -13.75 3.39 7.18
CA ALA A 276 -14.64 3.24 8.33
C ALA A 276 -14.10 3.94 9.59
N GLY A 277 -12.80 3.81 9.86
CA GLY A 277 -12.15 4.54 10.96
C GLY A 277 -12.17 6.05 10.78
N THR A 278 -11.99 6.55 9.56
CA THR A 278 -12.12 7.98 9.21
C THR A 278 -13.53 8.49 9.51
N LEU A 279 -14.58 7.74 9.14
CA LEU A 279 -15.96 8.15 9.39
C LEU A 279 -16.27 8.26 10.90
N LEU A 280 -15.75 7.35 11.73
CA LEU A 280 -15.94 7.38 13.17
C LEU A 280 -15.15 8.54 13.84
N ASN A 281 -13.88 8.74 13.45
CA ASN A 281 -13.08 9.88 13.94
C ASN A 281 -13.63 11.23 13.47
N GLN A 282 -14.34 11.27 12.34
CA GLN A 282 -15.04 12.47 11.88
C GLN A 282 -16.24 12.81 12.77
N GLN A 283 -17.02 11.80 13.19
CA GLN A 283 -18.13 12.01 14.14
C GLN A 283 -17.64 12.51 15.50
N ALA A 284 -16.45 12.07 15.94
CA ALA A 284 -15.79 12.55 17.14
C ALA A 284 -15.09 13.92 17.00
N GLY A 285 -15.05 14.52 15.80
CA GLY A 285 -14.41 15.82 15.56
C GLY A 285 -12.88 15.84 15.71
N ILE A 286 -12.22 14.67 15.64
CA ILE A 286 -10.79 14.52 15.93
C ILE A 286 -9.89 14.96 14.75
N ILE A 287 -10.38 14.78 13.51
CA ILE A 287 -9.59 14.91 12.28
C ILE A 287 -9.22 16.36 11.96
N ALA A 288 -7.92 16.64 11.80
CA ALA A 288 -7.43 17.87 11.18
C ALA A 288 -7.48 17.75 9.65
N TRP A 289 -8.56 18.26 9.05
CA TRP A 289 -8.83 18.06 7.62
C TRP A 289 -7.87 18.76 6.68
N ASP A 290 -7.28 19.89 7.04
CA ASP A 290 -6.31 20.59 6.19
C ASP A 290 -5.11 19.69 5.82
N ILE A 291 -4.60 18.91 6.78
CA ILE A 291 -3.52 17.94 6.56
C ILE A 291 -4.00 16.81 5.64
N VAL A 292 -5.22 16.27 5.86
CA VAL A 292 -5.79 15.20 5.04
C VAL A 292 -6.03 15.66 3.60
N LEU A 293 -6.60 16.84 3.40
CA LEU A 293 -6.92 17.40 2.09
C LEU A 293 -5.66 17.73 1.28
N LEU A 294 -4.58 18.18 1.92
CA LEU A 294 -3.30 18.41 1.26
C LEU A 294 -2.56 17.10 0.94
N ALA A 295 -2.59 16.10 1.84
CA ALA A 295 -1.91 14.82 1.64
C ALA A 295 -2.65 13.86 0.69
N ALA A 296 -3.99 13.87 0.66
CA ALA A 296 -4.78 12.87 -0.06
C ALA A 296 -4.51 12.82 -1.58
N PRO A 297 -4.41 13.95 -2.33
CA PRO A 297 -4.02 13.92 -3.74
C PRO A 297 -2.63 13.33 -3.95
N GLY A 298 -1.68 13.68 -3.08
CA GLY A 298 -0.35 13.09 -3.05
C GLY A 298 -0.40 11.58 -2.80
N ALA A 299 -1.21 11.12 -1.86
CA ALA A 299 -1.40 9.70 -1.57
C ALA A 299 -2.04 8.93 -2.73
N MET A 300 -2.98 9.53 -3.46
CA MET A 300 -3.54 8.94 -4.69
C MET A 300 -2.47 8.80 -5.78
N ILE A 301 -1.65 9.83 -6.01
CA ILE A 301 -0.52 9.77 -6.96
C ILE A 301 0.52 8.72 -6.52
N GLY A 302 0.88 8.70 -5.24
CA GLY A 302 1.84 7.74 -4.69
C GLY A 302 1.36 6.29 -4.85
N ALA A 303 0.07 6.01 -4.60
CA ALA A 303 -0.53 4.70 -4.83
C ALA A 303 -0.58 4.29 -6.32
N VAL A 304 -0.71 5.25 -7.24
CA VAL A 304 -0.54 5.01 -8.69
C VAL A 304 0.91 4.61 -9.02
N LEU A 305 1.90 5.27 -8.42
CA LEU A 305 3.32 4.97 -8.63
C LEU A 305 3.80 3.72 -7.89
N ALA A 306 3.11 3.31 -6.83
CA ALA A 306 3.49 2.19 -5.97
C ALA A 306 3.63 0.86 -6.74
N ARG A 307 2.62 0.44 -7.52
CA ARG A 307 2.65 -0.85 -8.23
C ARG A 307 3.85 -1.02 -9.20
N PRO A 308 4.17 -0.08 -10.10
CA PRO A 308 5.36 -0.23 -10.97
C PRO A 308 6.67 -0.22 -10.16
N ILE A 309 6.79 0.62 -9.12
CA ILE A 309 7.94 0.62 -8.21
C ILE A 309 8.09 -0.73 -7.48
N ALA A 310 6.98 -1.30 -7.02
CA ALA A 310 6.93 -2.58 -6.33
C ALA A 310 7.42 -3.74 -7.20
N LEU A 311 6.96 -3.78 -8.46
CA LEU A 311 7.39 -4.77 -9.45
C LEU A 311 8.85 -4.58 -9.87
N TRP A 312 9.35 -3.35 -9.93
CA TRP A 312 10.74 -3.05 -10.30
C TRP A 312 11.76 -3.32 -9.17
N LEU A 313 11.41 -2.98 -7.91
CA LEU A 313 12.25 -3.27 -6.75
C LEU A 313 12.24 -4.76 -6.37
N GLY A 314 11.14 -5.44 -6.65
CA GLY A 314 10.86 -6.81 -6.22
C GLY A 314 10.59 -6.92 -4.71
N PRO A 315 10.03 -8.05 -4.25
CA PRO A 315 9.55 -8.18 -2.86
C PRO A 315 10.62 -7.96 -1.80
N ARG A 316 11.88 -8.34 -2.05
CA ARG A 316 12.98 -8.29 -1.06
C ARG A 316 13.40 -6.86 -0.70
N LYS A 317 13.73 -6.04 -1.70
CA LYS A 317 14.19 -4.65 -1.46
C LYS A 317 13.10 -3.85 -0.77
N LEU A 318 11.86 -4.10 -1.16
CA LEU A 318 10.69 -3.39 -0.70
C LEU A 318 10.32 -3.70 0.76
N LYS A 319 10.31 -4.98 1.14
CA LYS A 319 10.16 -5.39 2.56
C LYS A 319 11.32 -4.91 3.43
N THR A 320 12.55 -4.98 2.91
CA THR A 320 13.74 -4.50 3.65
C THR A 320 13.66 -2.98 3.86
N ALA A 321 13.26 -2.20 2.84
CA ALA A 321 13.09 -0.76 2.96
C ALA A 321 11.94 -0.38 3.92
N GLY A 322 10.79 -1.05 3.83
CA GLY A 322 9.66 -0.84 4.75
C GLY A 322 10.01 -1.19 6.20
N GLY A 323 10.57 -2.38 6.44
CA GLY A 323 10.99 -2.80 7.78
C GLY A 323 12.09 -1.93 8.38
N LEU A 324 13.06 -1.50 7.56
CA LEU A 324 14.11 -0.56 7.99
C LEU A 324 13.52 0.82 8.31
N TRP A 325 12.62 1.33 7.48
CA TRP A 325 11.92 2.59 7.75
C TRP A 325 11.18 2.53 9.09
N ILE A 326 10.35 1.50 9.31
CA ILE A 326 9.60 1.28 10.55
C ILE A 326 10.54 1.25 11.76
N ALA A 327 11.60 0.44 11.70
CA ALA A 327 12.53 0.27 12.80
C ALA A 327 13.30 1.57 13.12
N VAL A 328 13.83 2.25 12.10
CA VAL A 328 14.58 3.51 12.26
C VAL A 328 13.66 4.63 12.74
N SER A 329 12.45 4.75 12.22
CA SER A 329 11.49 5.77 12.66
C SER A 329 11.05 5.55 14.11
N ALA A 330 10.86 4.31 14.53
CA ALA A 330 10.51 3.99 15.91
C ALA A 330 11.68 4.27 16.87
N LEU A 331 12.92 3.92 16.49
CA LEU A 331 14.12 4.26 17.25
C LEU A 331 14.34 5.78 17.37
N TYR A 332 14.08 6.54 16.30
CA TYR A 332 14.13 8.01 16.30
C TYR A 332 13.11 8.61 17.28
N LEU A 333 11.85 8.15 17.25
CA LEU A 333 10.81 8.56 18.20
C LEU A 333 11.12 8.14 19.65
N ILE A 334 11.90 7.09 19.88
CA ILE A 334 12.39 6.72 21.22
C ILE A 334 13.51 7.68 21.65
N GLY A 335 14.46 7.98 20.76
CA GLY A 335 15.63 8.81 21.07
C GLY A 335 15.33 10.29 21.32
N ILE A 336 14.33 10.88 20.66
CA ILE A 336 13.93 12.28 20.90
C ILE A 336 13.16 12.43 22.22
N ALA A 337 12.35 11.44 22.60
CA ALA A 337 11.51 11.50 23.81
C ALA A 337 12.30 11.31 25.14
N GLN A 338 13.61 11.53 25.12
CA GLN A 338 14.50 11.52 26.29
C GLN A 338 15.15 12.90 26.57
N ASN A 339 14.87 13.90 25.73
CA ASN A 339 15.26 15.31 25.92
C ASN A 339 14.01 16.18 26.14
#